data_AF-A0A352JPU7-F1
#
_entry.id   AF-A0A352JPU7-F1
#
_cell.length_a   1.000
_cell.length_b   1.000
_cell.length_c   1.000
_cell.angle_alpha   90.00
_cell.angle_beta   90.00
_cell.angle_gamma   90.00
#
_symmetry.space_group_name_H-M   'P 1'
#
loop_
_entity.id
_entity.type
_entity.pdbx_description
1 polymer ?
#
loop_
_entity_poly.entity_id
_entity_poly.type
_entity_poly.pdbx_seq_one_letter_code
_entity_poly.pdbx_strand_id
1 'polypeptide(L)'
;LDADKEGFLRSERSLIQTAGRAARNNAGEVILYADAITDSMRKAIDETERRRKIQMEYNEKHGITPETITKTREEIIRVTSFADAKTAIPEASAEDEIDAVAKLEYEDRIKALDRLMKQAAKDMQFEKAAELRDEISRLRKMVGKK
;
A
#
# COMPACT_ATOMS: atom_id res chain seq x y z
N LEU A 1 12.36 14.19 -7.10
CA LEU A 1 10.99 13.68 -7.32
C LEU A 1 10.65 14.23 -8.69
N ASP A 2 11.05 13.52 -9.75
CA ASP A 2 11.27 14.14 -11.06
C ASP A 2 10.46 13.37 -12.10
N ALA A 3 9.35 13.95 -12.56
CA ALA A 3 8.47 13.31 -13.53
C ALA A 3 8.99 13.41 -14.97
N ASP A 4 9.83 14.40 -15.24
CA ASP A 4 10.48 14.69 -16.53
C ASP A 4 11.77 13.90 -16.78
N LYS A 5 12.30 13.20 -15.77
CA LYS A 5 13.44 12.29 -15.96
C LYS A 5 13.00 11.01 -16.64
N GLU A 6 12.99 11.04 -17.97
CA GLU A 6 12.65 9.88 -18.78
C GLU A 6 13.52 8.65 -18.47
N GLY A 7 12.92 7.48 -18.65
CA GLY A 7 13.48 6.19 -18.27
C GLY A 7 12.38 5.22 -17.88
N PHE A 8 12.74 4.01 -17.45
CA PHE A 8 11.76 2.98 -17.14
C PHE A 8 10.65 3.45 -16.18
N LEU A 9 11.02 4.09 -15.07
CA LEU A 9 10.08 4.53 -14.03
C LEU A 9 9.23 5.75 -14.41
N ARG A 10 9.56 6.43 -15.52
CA ARG A 10 8.85 7.63 -16.03
C ARG A 10 8.41 7.47 -17.47
N SER A 11 8.40 6.23 -17.95
CA SER A 11 7.77 5.90 -19.21
C SER A 11 6.27 6.17 -19.15
N GLU A 12 5.65 6.40 -20.31
CA GLU A 12 4.20 6.55 -20.47
C GLU A 12 3.41 5.51 -19.64
N ARG A 13 3.78 4.22 -19.75
CA ARG A 13 3.13 3.12 -19.02
C ARG A 13 3.25 3.27 -17.51
N SER A 14 4.43 3.60 -17.02
CA SER A 14 4.67 3.75 -15.58
C SER A 14 3.95 4.96 -14.99
N LEU A 15 3.89 6.08 -15.72
CA LEU A 15 3.14 7.27 -15.32
C LEU A 15 1.64 6.96 -15.25
N ILE A 16 1.08 6.30 -16.27
CA ILE A 16 -0.34 5.88 -16.28
C ILE A 16 -0.65 4.95 -15.11
N GLN A 17 0.20 3.95 -14.85
CA GLN A 17 -0.01 3.01 -13.74
C GLN A 17 0.07 3.70 -12.37
N THR A 18 0.99 4.65 -12.22
CA THR A 18 1.14 5.42 -10.99
C THR A 18 -0.08 6.31 -10.76
N ALA A 19 -0.53 7.02 -11.80
CA ALA A 19 -1.73 7.85 -11.76
C ALA A 19 -2.99 7.02 -11.47
N GLY A 20 -3.09 5.80 -12.01
CA GLY A 20 -4.20 4.88 -11.78
C GLY A 20 -4.39 4.48 -10.30
N ARG A 21 -3.38 4.67 -9.44
CA ARG A 21 -3.54 4.46 -7.98
C ARG A 21 -4.50 5.47 -7.36
N ALA A 22 -4.53 6.70 -7.86
CA ALA A 22 -5.42 7.76 -7.39
C ALA A 22 -6.88 7.57 -7.86
N ALA A 23 -7.11 6.85 -8.96
CA ALA A 23 -8.43 6.66 -9.56
C ALA A 23 -9.42 5.83 -8.72
N ARG A 24 -9.00 5.28 -7.57
CA ARG A 24 -9.85 4.52 -6.64
C ARG A 24 -10.59 5.42 -5.62
N ASN A 25 -10.42 6.73 -5.73
CA ASN A 25 -11.07 7.72 -4.88
C ASN A 25 -11.76 8.79 -5.74
N ASN A 26 -12.94 9.24 -5.33
CA ASN A 26 -13.72 10.25 -6.05
C ASN A 26 -13.01 11.61 -6.17
N ALA A 27 -12.16 11.96 -5.21
CA ALA A 27 -11.31 13.16 -5.22
C ALA A 27 -9.85 12.85 -5.60
N GLY A 28 -9.61 11.75 -6.30
CA GLY A 28 -8.27 11.36 -6.73
C GLY A 28 -7.59 12.42 -7.60
N GLU A 29 -6.40 12.87 -7.16
CA GLU A 29 -5.58 13.85 -7.85
C GLU A 29 -4.13 13.35 -7.96
N VAL A 30 -3.45 13.74 -9.05
CA VAL A 30 -2.05 13.36 -9.32
C VAL A 30 -1.27 14.62 -9.66
N ILE A 31 -0.22 14.87 -8.88
CA ILE A 31 0.68 16.02 -9.09
C ILE A 31 2.02 15.49 -9.63
N LEU A 32 2.40 15.95 -10.82
CA LEU A 32 3.67 15.60 -11.45
C LEU A 32 4.63 16.80 -11.33
N TYR A 33 5.65 16.67 -10.47
CA TYR A 33 6.71 17.67 -10.36
C TYR A 33 7.72 17.48 -11.50
N ALA A 34 7.88 18.50 -12.32
CA ALA A 34 8.75 18.52 -13.49
C ALA A 34 9.07 19.96 -13.90
N ASP A 35 10.23 20.15 -14.52
CA ASP A 35 10.60 21.42 -15.14
C ASP A 35 10.06 21.54 -16.57
N ALA A 36 9.89 20.41 -17.27
CA ALA A 36 9.36 20.34 -18.63
C ALA A 36 8.38 19.18 -18.83
N ILE A 37 7.46 19.33 -19.81
CA ILE A 37 6.55 18.24 -20.21
C ILE A 37 7.24 17.37 -21.26
N THR A 38 7.59 16.14 -20.88
CA THR A 38 8.14 15.14 -21.80
C THR A 38 7.06 14.49 -22.65
N ASP A 39 7.45 13.76 -23.70
CA ASP A 39 6.51 13.01 -24.53
C ASP A 39 5.80 11.90 -23.74
N SER A 40 6.51 11.24 -22.83
CA SER A 40 5.93 10.24 -21.92
C SER A 40 4.86 10.86 -21.02
N MET A 41 5.10 12.06 -20.49
CA MET A 41 4.14 12.79 -19.68
C MET A 41 2.93 13.21 -20.50
N ARG A 42 3.16 13.79 -21.69
CA ARG A 42 2.08 14.24 -22.58
C ARG A 42 1.12 13.11 -22.90
N LYS A 43 1.64 11.97 -23.38
CA LYS A 43 0.81 10.79 -23.70
C LYS A 43 0.05 10.27 -22.48
N ALA A 44 0.68 10.25 -21.30
CA ALA A 44 0.02 9.81 -20.08
C ALA A 44 -1.11 10.77 -19.64
N ILE A 45 -0.90 12.09 -19.76
CA ILE A 45 -1.91 13.11 -19.48
C ILE A 45 -3.06 13.00 -20.48
N ASP A 46 -2.77 12.97 -21.78
CA ASP A 46 -3.77 12.89 -22.85
C ASP A 46 -4.65 11.64 -22.70
N GLU A 47 -4.06 10.48 -22.44
CA GLU A 47 -4.81 9.24 -22.24
C GLU A 47 -5.66 9.29 -20.95
N THR A 48 -5.18 9.96 -19.90
CA THR A 48 -5.94 10.15 -18.65
C THR A 48 -7.14 11.06 -18.88
N GLU A 49 -6.96 12.18 -19.58
CA GLU A 49 -8.03 13.12 -19.92
C GLU A 49 -9.07 12.49 -20.85
N ARG A 50 -8.62 11.75 -21.87
CA ARG A 50 -9.50 11.02 -22.79
C ARG A 50 -10.39 10.04 -22.04
N ARG A 51 -9.83 9.26 -21.11
CA ARG A 51 -10.60 8.32 -20.27
C ARG A 51 -11.58 9.04 -19.35
N ARG A 52 -11.13 10.10 -18.68
CA ARG A 52 -11.96 10.89 -17.76
C ARG A 52 -13.16 11.50 -18.48
N LYS A 53 -12.95 12.03 -19.69
CA LYS A 53 -14.04 12.57 -20.53
C LYS A 53 -15.11 11.52 -20.83
N ILE A 54 -14.71 10.35 -21.32
CA ILE A 54 -15.64 9.24 -21.61
C ILE A 54 -16.41 8.81 -20.36
N GLN A 55 -15.73 8.74 -19.20
CA GLN A 55 -16.35 8.38 -17.93
C GLN A 55 -17.37 9.43 -17.47
N MET A 56 -17.04 10.71 -17.60
CA MET A 56 -17.94 11.82 -17.26
C MET A 56 -19.18 11.82 -18.16
N GLU A 57 -19.00 11.69 -19.47
CA GLU A 57 -20.11 11.62 -20.44
C GLU A 57 -21.03 10.41 -20.16
N TYR A 58 -20.42 9.26 -19.83
CA TYR A 58 -21.18 8.08 -19.44
C TYR A 58 -21.98 8.32 -18.16
N ASN A 59 -21.34 8.91 -17.14
CA ASN A 59 -21.99 9.20 -15.87
C ASN A 59 -23.14 10.18 -16.02
N GLU A 60 -22.95 11.27 -16.77
CA GLU A 60 -23.99 12.27 -17.06
C GLU A 60 -25.17 11.62 -17.78
N LYS A 61 -24.90 10.82 -18.83
CA LYS A 61 -25.94 10.12 -19.60
C LYS A 61 -26.77 9.15 -18.75
N HIS A 62 -26.19 8.56 -17.71
CA HIS A 62 -26.85 7.55 -16.87
C HIS A 62 -27.23 8.09 -15.48
N GLY A 63 -27.01 9.38 -15.19
CA GLY A 63 -27.29 9.96 -13.87
C GLY A 63 -26.46 9.37 -12.72
N ILE A 64 -25.23 8.90 -13.00
CA ILE A 64 -24.35 8.28 -12.00
C ILE A 64 -23.54 9.35 -11.30
N THR A 65 -23.61 9.39 -9.97
CA THR A 65 -22.73 10.23 -9.13
C THR A 65 -21.52 9.41 -8.68
N PRO A 66 -20.27 9.84 -8.94
CA PRO A 66 -19.09 9.10 -8.52
C PRO A 66 -18.97 9.01 -6.99
N GLU A 67 -18.90 7.79 -6.46
CA GLU A 67 -18.69 7.51 -5.04
C GLU A 67 -17.46 6.63 -4.82
N THR A 68 -16.77 6.85 -3.70
CA THR A 68 -15.60 6.04 -3.33
C THR A 68 -16.08 4.72 -2.74
N ILE A 69 -15.67 3.61 -3.36
CA ILE A 69 -15.96 2.27 -2.85
C ILE A 69 -15.09 2.00 -1.63
N THR A 70 -15.69 1.88 -0.45
CA THR A 70 -15.03 1.42 0.77
C THR A 70 -15.16 -0.10 0.87
N LYS A 71 -14.04 -0.83 0.69
CA LYS A 71 -14.01 -2.28 0.89
C LYS A 71 -13.54 -2.63 2.29
N THR A 72 -14.17 -3.63 2.91
CA THR A 72 -13.73 -4.19 4.19
C THR A 72 -12.48 -5.05 4.02
N ARG A 73 -11.75 -5.27 5.12
CA ARG A 73 -10.55 -6.14 5.13
C ARG A 73 -10.86 -7.55 4.62
N GLU A 74 -12.05 -8.07 4.92
CA GLU A 74 -12.51 -9.40 4.49
C GLU A 74 -12.77 -9.50 2.99
N GLU A 75 -13.29 -8.43 2.37
CA GLU A 75 -13.49 -8.37 0.92
C GLU A 75 -12.17 -8.24 0.17
N ILE A 76 -11.21 -7.50 0.73
CA ILE A 76 -9.85 -7.41 0.18
C ILE A 76 -9.19 -8.79 0.22
N ILE A 77 -9.21 -9.47 1.38
CA ILE A 77 -8.61 -10.79 1.56
C ILE A 77 -9.20 -11.82 0.60
N ARG A 78 -10.54 -11.82 0.42
CA ARG A 78 -11.21 -12.70 -0.54
C ARG A 78 -10.74 -12.46 -1.98
N VAL A 79 -10.53 -11.22 -2.39
CA VAL A 79 -10.04 -10.92 -3.75
C VAL A 79 -8.55 -11.28 -3.90
N THR A 80 -7.72 -11.05 -2.89
CA THR A 80 -6.29 -11.39 -2.92
C THR A 80 -6.03 -12.89 -2.78
N SER A 81 -6.87 -13.64 -2.07
CA SER A 81 -6.70 -15.10 -1.95
C SER A 81 -6.85 -15.83 -3.29
N PHE A 82 -7.62 -15.26 -4.23
CA PHE A 82 -7.66 -15.77 -5.62
C PHE A 82 -6.41 -15.40 -6.43
N ALA A 83 -5.68 -14.35 -6.05
CA ALA A 83 -4.45 -13.91 -6.73
C ALA A 83 -3.18 -14.56 -6.16
N ASP A 84 -3.16 -14.87 -4.85
CA ASP A 84 -1.98 -15.32 -4.09
C ASP A 84 -1.81 -16.85 -3.98
N ALA A 85 -2.51 -17.64 -4.79
CA ALA A 85 -2.44 -19.11 -4.77
C ALA A 85 -1.06 -19.71 -5.14
N LYS A 86 0.04 -18.95 -5.11
CA LYS A 86 1.39 -19.40 -5.51
C LYS A 86 2.54 -19.01 -4.58
N THR A 87 2.32 -18.69 -3.30
CA THR A 87 3.48 -18.47 -2.42
C THR A 87 3.23 -18.94 -0.99
N ALA A 88 3.33 -20.26 -0.79
CA ALA A 88 3.53 -20.82 0.54
C ALA A 88 4.98 -20.53 0.96
N ILE A 89 5.14 -19.73 2.03
CA ILE A 89 6.43 -19.49 2.69
C ILE A 89 6.49 -20.45 3.90
N PRO A 90 7.59 -21.18 4.15
CA PRO A 90 7.65 -22.15 5.24
C PRO A 90 7.64 -21.45 6.60
N GLU A 91 6.86 -21.97 7.53
CA GLU A 91 6.83 -21.58 8.94
C GLU A 91 8.12 -22.08 9.63
N ALA A 92 8.88 -21.18 10.23
CA ALA A 92 9.97 -21.52 11.14
C ALA A 92 9.47 -21.41 12.59
N SER A 93 9.83 -22.40 13.41
CA SER A 93 9.31 -22.67 14.76
C SER A 93 9.59 -21.56 15.77
N ALA A 94 8.61 -21.32 16.66
CA ALA A 94 8.50 -20.14 17.52
C ALA A 94 9.28 -20.20 18.86
N GLU A 95 10.15 -21.20 19.07
CA GLU A 95 10.62 -21.54 20.43
C GLU A 95 12.08 -21.14 20.74
N ASP A 96 12.88 -20.69 19.77
CA ASP A 96 14.28 -20.27 19.99
C ASP A 96 14.52 -18.74 19.98
N GLU A 97 13.51 -17.92 19.68
CA GLU A 97 13.72 -16.47 19.40
C GLU A 97 13.75 -15.55 20.63
N ILE A 98 13.35 -16.00 21.82
CA ILE A 98 13.10 -15.08 22.96
C ILE A 98 14.41 -14.48 23.52
N ASP A 99 15.52 -15.23 23.52
CA ASP A 99 16.81 -14.77 24.09
C ASP A 99 17.68 -14.00 23.07
N ALA A 100 17.42 -14.18 21.76
CA ALA A 100 18.10 -13.45 20.69
C ALA A 100 17.58 -12.00 20.54
N VAL A 101 16.32 -11.76 20.90
CA VAL A 101 15.64 -10.45 20.72
C VAL A 101 16.16 -9.35 21.66
N ALA A 102 16.76 -9.71 22.81
CA ALA A 102 17.30 -8.74 23.75
C ALA A 102 18.60 -8.06 23.27
N LYS A 103 19.30 -8.65 22.29
CA LYS A 103 20.57 -8.14 21.71
C LYS A 103 20.37 -7.41 20.38
N LEU A 104 19.15 -7.34 19.88
CA LEU A 104 18.83 -6.73 18.60
C LEU A 104 18.72 -5.21 18.72
N GLU A 105 19.24 -4.51 17.72
CA GLU A 105 18.94 -3.09 17.50
C GLU A 105 17.42 -2.88 17.50
N TYR A 106 16.98 -1.70 17.96
CA TYR A 106 15.56 -1.43 18.20
C TYR A 106 14.65 -1.75 17.01
N GLU A 107 15.14 -1.58 15.77
CA GLU A 107 14.40 -1.91 14.56
C GLU A 107 14.13 -3.41 14.39
N ASP A 108 15.10 -4.26 14.71
CA ASP A 108 14.96 -5.71 14.56
C ASP A 108 14.13 -6.32 15.68
N ARG A 109 14.20 -5.74 16.89
CA ARG A 109 13.27 -6.07 17.98
C ARG A 109 11.82 -5.73 17.62
N ILE A 110 11.59 -4.57 16.98
CA ILE A 110 10.25 -4.19 16.49
C ILE A 110 9.75 -5.18 15.43
N LYS A 111 10.62 -5.64 14.51
CA LYS A 111 10.24 -6.65 13.49
C LYS A 111 9.87 -7.99 14.12
N ALA A 112 10.63 -8.46 15.11
CA ALA A 112 10.34 -9.70 15.81
C ALA A 112 8.99 -9.63 16.56
N LEU A 113 8.75 -8.53 17.30
CA LEU A 113 7.46 -8.31 17.98
C LEU A 113 6.29 -8.20 16.99
N ASP A 114 6.49 -7.58 15.82
CA ASP A 114 5.46 -7.50 14.78
C ASP A 114 5.10 -8.88 14.21
N ARG A 115 6.09 -9.79 14.06
CA ARG A 115 5.84 -11.19 13.69
C ARG A 115 5.02 -11.92 14.74
N LEU A 116 5.43 -11.83 16.01
CA LEU A 116 4.72 -12.47 17.13
C LEU A 116 3.28 -11.92 17.29
N MET A 117 3.09 -10.62 17.09
CA MET A 117 1.77 -9.98 17.13
C MET A 117 0.87 -10.52 16.02
N LYS A 118 1.38 -10.65 14.80
CA LYS A 118 0.63 -11.21 13.67
C LYS A 118 0.30 -12.68 13.88
N GLN A 119 1.22 -13.45 14.46
CA GLN A 119 1.00 -14.85 14.81
C GLN A 119 -0.09 -14.98 15.88
N ALA A 120 -0.01 -14.23 16.97
CA ALA A 120 -1.04 -14.19 18.00
C ALA A 120 -2.41 -13.80 17.44
N ALA A 121 -2.46 -12.86 16.49
CA ALA A 121 -3.71 -12.49 15.81
C ALA A 121 -4.24 -13.61 14.89
N LYS A 122 -3.36 -14.37 14.23
CA LYS A 122 -3.72 -15.56 13.43
C LYS A 122 -4.29 -16.66 14.32
N ASP A 123 -3.74 -16.82 15.51
CA ASP A 123 -4.14 -17.81 16.52
C ASP A 123 -5.30 -17.34 17.41
N MET A 124 -5.95 -16.22 17.06
CA MET A 124 -7.08 -15.61 17.78
C MET A 124 -6.77 -15.19 19.24
N GLN A 125 -5.50 -15.02 19.60
CA GLN A 125 -5.03 -14.54 20.89
C GLN A 125 -4.97 -13.00 20.91
N PHE A 126 -6.15 -12.36 20.89
CA PHE A 126 -6.25 -10.91 20.71
C PHE A 126 -5.66 -10.08 21.86
N GLU A 127 -5.74 -10.56 23.10
CA GLU A 127 -5.14 -9.89 24.26
C GLU A 127 -3.61 -9.83 24.12
N LYS A 128 -2.99 -10.96 23.81
CA LYS A 128 -1.55 -11.06 23.55
C LYS A 128 -1.13 -10.20 22.35
N ALA A 129 -1.91 -10.19 21.28
CA ALA A 129 -1.66 -9.31 20.13
C ALA A 129 -1.75 -7.82 20.51
N ALA A 130 -2.68 -7.43 21.39
CA ALA A 130 -2.80 -6.06 21.86
C ALA A 130 -1.60 -5.64 22.73
N GLU A 131 -1.15 -6.50 23.64
CA GLU A 131 0.05 -6.25 24.46
C GLU A 131 1.30 -6.05 23.59
N LEU A 132 1.50 -6.93 22.59
CA LEU A 132 2.62 -6.83 21.66
C LEU A 132 2.54 -5.55 20.81
N ARG A 133 1.35 -5.15 20.37
CA ARG A 133 1.13 -3.87 19.65
C ARG A 133 1.51 -2.66 20.50
N ASP A 134 1.14 -2.67 21.77
CA ASP A 134 1.40 -1.55 22.67
C ASP A 134 2.90 -1.46 23.00
N GLU A 135 3.59 -2.60 23.13
CA GLU A 135 5.05 -2.65 23.29
C GLU A 135 5.79 -2.18 22.02
N ILE A 136 5.34 -2.57 20.82
CA ILE A 136 5.87 -2.05 19.55
C ILE A 136 5.71 -0.53 19.49
N SER A 137 4.56 -0.02 19.92
CA SER A 137 4.26 1.42 19.91
C SER A 137 5.17 2.19 20.89
N ARG A 138 5.47 1.61 22.05
CA ARG A 138 6.41 2.15 23.03
C ARG A 138 7.83 2.21 22.45
N LEU A 139 8.30 1.12 21.85
CA LEU A 139 9.64 1.06 21.26
C LEU A 139 9.81 2.04 20.09
N ARG A 140 8.82 2.15 19.20
CA ARG A 140 8.83 3.12 18.09
C ARG A 140 8.94 4.58 18.58
N LYS A 141 8.26 4.92 19.68
CA LYS A 141 8.35 6.26 20.30
C LYS A 141 9.73 6.56 20.87
N MET A 142 10.45 5.55 21.35
CA MET A 142 11.82 5.72 21.85
C MET A 142 12.82 5.92 20.70
N VAL A 143 12.62 5.23 19.57
CA VAL A 143 13.48 5.36 18.38
C VAL A 143 13.27 6.69 17.66
N GLY A 144 12.02 7.15 17.51
CA GLY A 144 11.70 8.40 16.81
C GLY A 144 11.97 9.69 17.60
N LYS A 145 12.55 9.61 18.80
CA LYS A 145 12.94 10.76 19.64
C LYS A 145 14.41 11.17 19.48
N LYS A 146 15.13 10.58 18.52
CA LYS A 146 16.48 11.01 18.12
C LYS A 146 16.44 11.98 16.97
#